data_AF-A0A5C5UT69-F1
#
_entry.id   AF-A0A5C5UT69-F1
#
_cell.length_a   1.000
_cell.length_b   1.000
_cell.length_c   1.000
_cell.angle_alpha   90.00
_cell.angle_beta   90.00
_cell.angle_gamma   90.00
#
_symmetry.space_group_name_H-M   'P 1'
#
loop_
_entity.id
_entity.type
_entity.pdbx_description
1 polymer ?
#
loop_
_entity_poly.entity_id
_entity_poly.type
_entity_poly.pdbx_seq_one_letter_code
_entity_poly.pdbx_strand_id
1 'polypeptide(L)'
;MIRTRSACLLVIVALLLSQRVADARHFVLTIGGGYSPEGNQASLEKNVQFFQRVLAGQPKRVHRHDILFADGLDPGKDLLVHDPELVPLANRLMAEFFGSTRDLGLEYRDHRVAGVRNASTPANVRAWFAEHGPQMRDGDKLVVYVTAHGHRSRDRGRPYNTSIAMWDDSSLRMAEFAGLLDDLDLRVDVVLVMVQCYTGGFSHLIYRGGDPERGLSPQRRVGFYATVHDRPAAGCTPSVDEGNYVEYSTYFWAAVSGRDRFGEPIEEPDYDRDGRVSMEEAHAYTILTANTIDLPVKTSGEYLGRESAFGDDDNDNLLREDEPYSVVLEHASPVERVLLAKLSEKLELDGEDRLEDARRSARPSRRRRRGRGPRPAVTKNRIAADLLERWPELANTMNPVSIELVTTRQQEFIDAVQNHPLYERYQRESEEDRARPDQQQTRVQFERLLRVADNVILAENLRRLNQPEKVREHERLVAAEREVFLSP
;
A
#
# COMPACT_ATOMS: atom_id res chain seq x y z
N MET A 1 -36.77 15.54 -51.68
CA MET A 1 -37.06 14.41 -50.77
C MET A 1 -35.83 13.61 -50.31
N ILE A 2 -34.58 13.97 -50.65
CA ILE A 2 -33.38 13.19 -50.29
C ILE A 2 -32.62 13.75 -49.06
N ARG A 3 -32.83 15.03 -48.67
CA ARG A 3 -32.10 15.67 -47.57
C ARG A 3 -32.58 15.31 -46.14
N THR A 4 -33.80 14.80 -45.98
CA THR A 4 -34.36 14.45 -44.66
C THR A 4 -33.96 13.06 -44.17
N ARG A 5 -33.54 12.15 -45.06
CA ARG A 5 -33.13 10.78 -44.67
C ARG A 5 -31.73 10.73 -44.06
N SER A 6 -30.79 11.57 -44.51
CA SER A 6 -29.43 11.62 -43.95
C SER A 6 -29.36 12.24 -42.55
N ALA A 7 -30.23 13.22 -42.24
CA ALA A 7 -30.29 13.82 -40.91
C ALA A 7 -30.86 12.86 -39.86
N CYS A 8 -31.90 12.09 -40.20
CA CYS A 8 -32.41 11.03 -39.31
C CYS A 8 -31.38 9.92 -39.06
N LEU A 9 -30.59 9.54 -40.08
CA LEU A 9 -29.56 8.50 -39.92
C LEU A 9 -28.43 8.97 -38.98
N LEU A 10 -28.01 10.23 -39.09
CA LEU A 10 -27.01 10.84 -38.20
C LEU A 10 -27.50 10.96 -36.75
N VAL A 11 -28.78 11.31 -36.54
CA VAL A 11 -29.37 11.38 -35.20
C VAL A 11 -29.52 10.00 -34.57
N ILE A 12 -29.89 8.97 -35.34
CA ILE A 12 -29.98 7.59 -34.85
C ILE A 12 -28.59 7.02 -34.52
N VAL A 13 -27.57 7.30 -35.33
CA VAL A 13 -26.18 6.89 -35.03
C VAL A 13 -25.64 7.60 -33.79
N ALA A 14 -25.93 8.90 -33.61
CA ALA A 14 -25.56 9.64 -32.40
C ALA A 14 -26.30 9.13 -31.14
N LEU A 15 -27.57 8.74 -31.25
CA LEU A 15 -28.34 8.11 -30.16
C LEU A 15 -27.83 6.70 -29.82
N LEU A 16 -27.43 5.91 -30.81
CA LEU A 16 -26.86 4.57 -30.58
C LEU A 16 -25.43 4.63 -30.02
N LEU A 17 -24.63 5.64 -30.39
CA LEU A 17 -23.30 5.88 -29.82
C LEU A 17 -23.39 6.42 -28.38
N SER A 18 -24.38 7.27 -28.07
CA SER A 18 -24.60 7.78 -26.71
C SER A 18 -25.22 6.74 -25.77
N GLN A 19 -25.96 5.75 -26.28
CA GLN A 19 -26.43 4.62 -25.46
C GLN A 19 -25.32 3.62 -25.09
N ARG A 20 -24.25 3.48 -25.89
CA ARG A 20 -23.14 2.57 -25.57
C ARG A 20 -22.25 3.05 -24.42
N VAL A 21 -22.13 4.36 -24.22
CA VAL A 21 -21.37 4.97 -23.12
C VAL A 21 -22.16 4.93 -21.80
N ALA A 22 -23.46 4.64 -21.85
CA ALA A 22 -24.37 4.73 -20.70
C ALA A 22 -24.51 3.43 -19.89
N ASP A 23 -23.82 2.35 -20.23
CA ASP A 23 -24.01 1.02 -19.62
C ASP A 23 -22.70 0.30 -19.24
N ALA A 24 -21.60 1.05 -19.05
CA ALA A 24 -20.35 0.51 -18.52
C ALA A 24 -20.57 0.02 -17.07
N ARG A 25 -20.50 -1.29 -16.83
CA ARG A 25 -20.69 -1.87 -15.51
C ARG A 25 -19.35 -2.02 -14.81
N HIS A 26 -19.29 -1.59 -13.55
CA HIS A 26 -18.10 -1.81 -12.74
C HIS A 26 -18.29 -3.01 -11.81
N PHE A 27 -17.47 -4.03 -12.02
CA PHE A 27 -17.31 -5.17 -11.14
C PHE A 27 -16.17 -4.86 -10.18
N VAL A 28 -16.40 -5.04 -8.90
CA VAL A 28 -15.41 -4.83 -7.85
C VAL A 28 -15.18 -6.13 -7.11
N LEU A 29 -13.92 -6.58 -7.07
CA LEU A 29 -13.49 -7.70 -6.27
C LEU A 29 -12.54 -7.20 -5.18
N THR A 30 -12.89 -7.43 -3.92
CA THR A 30 -11.97 -7.21 -2.81
C THR A 30 -11.43 -8.55 -2.32
N ILE A 31 -10.11 -8.70 -2.31
CA ILE A 31 -9.40 -9.84 -1.73
C ILE A 31 -8.70 -9.33 -0.48
N GLY A 32 -9.16 -9.73 0.69
CA GLY A 32 -8.66 -9.23 1.96
C GLY A 32 -8.37 -10.31 2.99
N GLY A 33 -7.73 -9.88 4.07
CA GLY A 33 -7.48 -10.71 5.25
C GLY A 33 -6.15 -11.47 5.23
N GLY A 34 -5.90 -12.17 6.32
CA GLY A 34 -4.66 -12.91 6.57
C GLY A 34 -4.65 -14.36 6.10
N TYR A 35 -3.50 -15.00 6.26
CA TYR A 35 -3.31 -16.42 5.93
C TYR A 35 -3.75 -17.39 7.03
N SER A 36 -3.92 -16.89 8.25
CA SER A 36 -4.31 -17.61 9.46
C SER A 36 -4.81 -16.60 10.50
N PRO A 37 -5.36 -17.02 11.65
CA PRO A 37 -5.81 -16.07 12.68
C PRO A 37 -4.73 -15.08 13.12
N GLU A 38 -3.49 -15.55 13.31
CA GLU A 38 -2.33 -14.71 13.69
C GLU A 38 -1.88 -13.77 12.56
N GLY A 39 -2.12 -14.17 11.31
CA GLY A 39 -1.83 -13.40 10.11
C GLY A 39 -2.94 -12.44 9.71
N ASN A 40 -4.12 -12.49 10.32
CA ASN A 40 -5.28 -11.69 9.93
C ASN A 40 -5.50 -10.55 10.94
N GLN A 41 -4.77 -9.46 10.77
CA GLN A 41 -4.79 -8.37 11.73
C GLN A 41 -5.98 -7.42 11.52
N ALA A 42 -6.40 -6.76 12.60
CA ALA A 42 -7.48 -5.76 12.59
C ALA A 42 -7.32 -4.68 11.50
N SER A 43 -6.09 -4.25 11.17
CA SER A 43 -5.89 -3.29 10.09
C SER A 43 -6.46 -3.77 8.74
N LEU A 44 -6.32 -5.05 8.38
CA LEU A 44 -6.83 -5.62 7.13
C LEU A 44 -8.36 -5.57 7.07
N GLU A 45 -9.04 -5.90 8.16
CA GLU A 45 -10.51 -5.75 8.28
C GLU A 45 -10.92 -4.29 8.06
N LYS A 46 -10.23 -3.37 8.73
CA LYS A 46 -10.54 -1.94 8.70
C LYS A 46 -10.29 -1.31 7.33
N ASN A 47 -9.31 -1.79 6.59
CA ASN A 47 -9.06 -1.39 5.21
C ASN A 47 -10.23 -1.76 4.28
N VAL A 48 -10.78 -2.97 4.43
CA VAL A 48 -11.96 -3.39 3.65
C VAL A 48 -13.17 -2.55 4.01
N GLN A 49 -13.42 -2.32 5.30
CA GLN A 49 -14.52 -1.47 5.77
C GLN A 49 -14.38 -0.02 5.28
N PHE A 50 -13.16 0.53 5.22
CA PHE A 50 -12.94 1.85 4.66
C PHE A 50 -13.25 1.90 3.16
N PHE A 51 -12.78 0.90 2.40
CA PHE A 51 -13.10 0.80 0.97
C PHE A 51 -14.61 0.64 0.72
N GLN A 52 -15.33 -0.09 1.57
CA GLN A 52 -16.80 -0.16 1.51
C GLN A 52 -17.45 1.22 1.66
N ARG A 53 -16.94 2.07 2.57
CA ARG A 53 -17.43 3.46 2.72
C ARG A 53 -17.17 4.30 1.46
N VAL A 54 -15.99 4.14 0.84
CA VAL A 54 -15.63 4.82 -0.41
C VAL A 54 -16.59 4.44 -1.53
N LEU A 55 -16.90 3.14 -1.70
CA LEU A 55 -17.86 2.65 -2.69
C LEU A 55 -19.30 3.10 -2.39
N ALA A 56 -19.69 3.14 -1.11
CA ALA A 56 -21.00 3.63 -0.69
C ALA A 56 -21.22 5.11 -1.01
N GLY A 57 -20.15 5.91 -1.16
CA GLY A 57 -20.19 7.27 -1.68
C GLY A 57 -20.43 7.36 -3.19
N GLN A 58 -20.31 6.24 -3.92
CA GLN A 58 -20.43 6.17 -5.39
C GLN A 58 -21.38 5.04 -5.88
N PRO A 59 -22.56 4.83 -5.26
CA PRO A 59 -23.31 3.58 -5.40
C PRO A 59 -23.87 3.36 -6.81
N LYS A 60 -24.14 4.43 -7.57
CA LYS A 60 -24.67 4.35 -8.94
C LYS A 60 -23.65 3.85 -9.96
N ARG A 61 -22.37 3.75 -9.57
CA ARG A 61 -21.27 3.35 -10.45
C ARG A 61 -20.84 1.90 -10.23
N VAL A 62 -21.31 1.22 -9.17
CA VAL A 62 -20.91 -0.15 -8.85
C VAL A 62 -22.01 -1.11 -9.26
N HIS A 63 -21.75 -1.97 -10.24
CA HIS A 63 -22.69 -3.02 -10.64
C HIS A 63 -22.68 -4.18 -9.65
N ARG A 64 -21.49 -4.54 -9.17
CA ARG A 64 -21.29 -5.65 -8.23
C ARG A 64 -20.05 -5.42 -7.39
N HIS A 65 -20.14 -5.72 -6.10
CA HIS A 65 -19.00 -5.78 -5.18
C HIS A 65 -19.05 -7.12 -4.45
N ASP A 66 -18.07 -7.98 -4.71
CA ASP A 66 -17.87 -9.23 -3.99
C ASP A 66 -16.59 -9.15 -3.15
N ILE A 67 -16.65 -9.70 -1.95
CA ILE A 67 -15.54 -9.69 -0.98
C ILE A 67 -15.15 -11.13 -0.65
N LEU A 68 -13.88 -11.45 -0.84
CA LEU A 68 -13.24 -12.66 -0.34
C LEU A 68 -12.34 -12.26 0.84
N PHE A 69 -12.65 -12.72 2.04
CA PHE A 69 -11.95 -12.27 3.27
C PHE A 69 -11.69 -13.45 4.20
N ALA A 70 -10.44 -13.61 4.67
CA ALA A 70 -10.04 -14.59 5.68
C ALA A 70 -10.73 -15.97 5.52
N ASP A 71 -11.35 -16.52 6.58
CA ASP A 71 -12.15 -17.77 6.56
C ASP A 71 -13.58 -17.60 6.04
N GLY A 72 -13.99 -16.39 5.70
CA GLY A 72 -15.18 -16.10 4.92
C GLY A 72 -16.45 -15.97 5.74
N LEU A 73 -17.12 -17.09 6.01
CA LEU A 73 -18.40 -17.12 6.71
C LEU A 73 -18.36 -18.02 7.96
N ASP A 74 -17.18 -18.55 8.30
CA ASP A 74 -16.99 -19.30 9.53
C ASP A 74 -17.03 -18.30 10.71
N PRO A 75 -17.91 -18.48 11.71
CA PRO A 75 -17.99 -17.58 12.86
C PRO A 75 -16.86 -17.81 13.89
N GLY A 76 -15.83 -18.57 13.50
CA GLY A 76 -14.63 -18.84 14.27
C GLY A 76 -13.82 -17.60 14.59
N LYS A 77 -12.78 -17.78 15.40
CA LYS A 77 -11.85 -16.71 15.72
C LYS A 77 -10.78 -16.64 14.65
N ASP A 78 -10.94 -15.69 13.74
CA ASP A 78 -10.11 -15.56 12.55
C ASP A 78 -9.29 -14.27 12.54
N LEU A 79 -9.56 -13.30 13.42
CA LEU A 79 -8.95 -11.97 13.40
C LEU A 79 -8.17 -11.69 14.68
N LEU A 80 -6.91 -11.30 14.53
CA LEU A 80 -6.02 -10.82 15.58
C LEU A 80 -6.21 -9.32 15.85
N VAL A 81 -6.46 -9.01 17.11
CA VAL A 81 -6.69 -7.65 17.63
C VAL A 81 -5.72 -7.36 18.76
N HIS A 82 -5.24 -6.14 18.87
CA HIS A 82 -4.35 -5.67 19.93
C HIS A 82 -4.94 -4.46 20.62
N ASP A 83 -5.31 -4.65 21.89
CA ASP A 83 -5.79 -3.58 22.77
C ASP A 83 -5.04 -3.64 24.12
N PRO A 84 -3.87 -2.97 24.21
CA PRO A 84 -3.10 -2.92 25.44
C PRO A 84 -3.82 -2.21 26.60
N GLU A 85 -4.79 -1.34 26.31
CA GLU A 85 -5.44 -0.51 27.35
C GLU A 85 -6.39 -1.33 28.23
N LEU A 86 -6.95 -2.41 27.67
CA LEU A 86 -7.73 -3.40 28.41
C LEU A 86 -6.88 -4.21 29.41
N VAL A 87 -5.55 -4.17 29.27
CA VAL A 87 -4.65 -4.90 30.16
C VAL A 87 -4.40 -4.11 31.45
N PRO A 88 -4.61 -4.70 32.63
CA PRO A 88 -4.37 -4.04 33.92
C PRO A 88 -2.95 -3.43 34.00
N LEU A 89 -2.84 -2.28 34.66
CA LEU A 89 -1.58 -1.52 34.72
C LEU A 89 -0.42 -2.35 35.31
N ALA A 90 -0.67 -3.16 36.34
CA ALA A 90 0.35 -4.03 36.93
C ALA A 90 0.93 -5.01 35.91
N ASN A 91 0.10 -5.63 35.07
CA ASN A 91 0.55 -6.52 33.99
C ASN A 91 1.36 -5.78 32.93
N ARG A 92 0.94 -4.55 32.57
CA ARG A 92 1.69 -3.70 31.63
C ARG A 92 3.07 -3.34 32.16
N LEU A 93 3.17 -2.89 33.41
CA LEU A 93 4.45 -2.58 34.05
C LEU A 93 5.33 -3.84 34.21
N MET A 94 4.74 -4.98 34.56
CA MET A 94 5.46 -6.25 34.67
C MET A 94 6.07 -6.65 33.32
N ALA A 95 5.28 -6.62 32.25
CA ALA A 95 5.74 -6.91 30.91
C ALA A 95 6.78 -5.88 30.43
N GLU A 96 6.58 -4.61 30.76
CA GLU A 96 7.49 -3.53 30.40
C GLU A 96 8.86 -3.74 31.05
N PHE A 97 8.96 -3.96 32.36
CA PHE A 97 10.24 -4.04 33.05
C PHE A 97 10.89 -5.43 33.03
N PHE A 98 10.11 -6.51 33.00
CA PHE A 98 10.61 -7.88 33.20
C PHE A 98 10.25 -8.87 32.09
N GLY A 99 9.50 -8.44 31.06
CA GLY A 99 9.02 -9.32 29.99
C GLY A 99 9.02 -8.65 28.62
N SER A 100 7.93 -8.87 27.88
CA SER A 100 7.69 -8.30 26.57
C SER A 100 6.29 -7.68 26.53
N THR A 101 6.20 -6.43 26.08
CA THR A 101 4.93 -5.77 25.79
C THR A 101 4.39 -6.08 24.40
N ARG A 102 5.15 -6.81 23.57
CA ARG A 102 4.84 -7.02 22.14
C ARG A 102 3.47 -7.65 21.93
N ASP A 103 3.17 -8.70 22.69
CA ASP A 103 1.98 -9.53 22.52
C ASP A 103 0.95 -9.29 23.64
N LEU A 104 1.22 -8.31 24.50
CA LEU A 104 0.37 -8.02 25.65
C LEU A 104 -0.90 -7.30 25.19
N GLY A 105 -2.06 -7.91 25.45
CA GLY A 105 -3.36 -7.40 24.99
C GLY A 105 -3.75 -7.90 23.61
N LEU A 106 -3.07 -8.93 23.08
CA LEU A 106 -3.54 -9.64 21.90
C LEU A 106 -4.74 -10.50 22.23
N GLU A 107 -5.78 -10.37 21.41
CA GLU A 107 -7.00 -11.17 21.48
C GLU A 107 -7.41 -11.60 20.08
N TYR A 108 -8.23 -12.66 20.02
CA TYR A 108 -8.82 -13.13 18.79
C TYR A 108 -10.34 -13.05 18.85
N ARG A 109 -10.92 -12.54 17.77
CA ARG A 109 -12.37 -12.51 17.52
C ARG A 109 -12.66 -12.86 16.07
N ASP A 110 -13.93 -13.09 15.78
CA ASP A 110 -14.43 -13.13 14.41
C ASP A 110 -14.32 -11.74 13.75
N HIS A 111 -14.09 -11.73 12.45
CA HIS A 111 -14.10 -10.55 11.62
C HIS A 111 -15.51 -9.96 11.52
N ARG A 112 -15.59 -8.68 11.22
CA ARG A 112 -16.83 -7.89 11.13
C ARG A 112 -16.96 -7.22 9.76
N VAL A 113 -16.36 -7.81 8.73
CA VAL A 113 -16.54 -7.33 7.35
C VAL A 113 -17.94 -7.70 6.89
N ALA A 114 -18.77 -6.72 6.57
CA ALA A 114 -20.11 -6.96 6.06
C ALA A 114 -20.07 -7.43 4.60
N GLY A 115 -20.98 -8.31 4.20
CA GLY A 115 -21.12 -8.72 2.79
C GLY A 115 -19.98 -9.59 2.26
N VAL A 116 -19.25 -10.29 3.14
CA VAL A 116 -18.29 -11.32 2.71
C VAL A 116 -19.02 -12.42 1.96
N ARG A 117 -18.50 -12.73 0.76
CA ARG A 117 -19.04 -13.77 -0.11
C ARG A 117 -18.49 -15.14 0.27
N ASN A 118 -17.19 -15.23 0.50
CA ASN A 118 -16.49 -16.48 0.78
C ASN A 118 -15.10 -16.21 1.38
N ALA A 119 -14.42 -17.28 1.78
CA ALA A 119 -13.04 -17.23 2.27
C ALA A 119 -12.08 -16.71 1.20
N SER A 120 -11.03 -16.00 1.63
CA SER A 120 -9.94 -15.56 0.77
C SER A 120 -9.02 -16.73 0.44
N THR A 121 -9.39 -17.57 -0.53
CA THR A 121 -8.58 -18.71 -0.98
C THR A 121 -8.37 -18.69 -2.50
N PRO A 122 -7.29 -19.30 -3.04
CA PRO A 122 -7.09 -19.39 -4.49
C PRO A 122 -8.26 -20.09 -5.20
N ALA A 123 -8.86 -21.09 -4.56
CA ALA A 123 -10.03 -21.79 -5.11
C ALA A 123 -11.23 -20.85 -5.28
N ASN A 124 -11.50 -20.01 -4.28
CA ASN A 124 -12.61 -19.06 -4.33
C ASN A 124 -12.35 -17.91 -5.31
N VAL A 125 -11.09 -17.48 -5.48
CA VAL A 125 -10.74 -16.51 -6.53
C VAL A 125 -11.00 -17.12 -7.91
N ARG A 126 -10.53 -18.34 -8.17
CA ARG A 126 -10.80 -19.04 -9.44
C ARG A 126 -12.30 -19.21 -9.70
N ALA A 127 -13.05 -19.61 -8.67
CA ALA A 127 -14.50 -19.74 -8.76
C ALA A 127 -15.18 -18.40 -9.08
N TRP A 128 -14.73 -17.30 -8.47
CA TRP A 128 -15.26 -15.98 -8.73
C TRP A 128 -15.04 -15.55 -10.19
N PHE A 129 -13.84 -15.77 -10.73
CA PHE A 129 -13.53 -15.48 -12.14
C PHE A 129 -14.34 -16.36 -13.08
N ALA A 130 -14.50 -17.65 -12.78
CA ALA A 130 -15.31 -18.56 -13.58
C ALA A 130 -16.80 -18.16 -13.60
N GLU A 131 -17.33 -17.65 -12.49
CA GLU A 131 -18.72 -17.21 -12.37
C GLU A 131 -18.97 -15.86 -13.03
N HIS A 132 -18.12 -14.86 -12.78
CA HIS A 132 -18.38 -13.47 -13.18
C HIS A 132 -17.64 -13.03 -14.44
N GLY A 133 -16.48 -13.62 -14.74
CA GLY A 133 -15.70 -13.27 -15.93
C GLY A 133 -16.50 -13.36 -17.23
N PRO A 134 -17.24 -14.46 -17.49
CA PRO A 134 -18.09 -14.59 -18.69
C PRO A 134 -19.25 -13.59 -18.76
N GLN A 135 -19.58 -12.92 -17.66
CA GLN A 135 -20.64 -11.91 -17.62
C GLN A 135 -20.13 -10.54 -18.06
N MET A 136 -18.83 -10.28 -17.98
CA MET A 136 -18.21 -9.01 -18.36
C MET A 136 -18.09 -8.91 -19.88
N ARG A 137 -18.33 -7.72 -20.43
CA ARG A 137 -18.38 -7.45 -21.87
C ARG A 137 -17.63 -6.15 -22.19
N ASP A 138 -17.58 -5.82 -23.48
CA ASP A 138 -17.06 -4.57 -24.00
C ASP A 138 -17.57 -3.35 -23.22
N GLY A 139 -16.65 -2.55 -22.71
CA GLY A 139 -16.94 -1.35 -21.90
C GLY A 139 -17.11 -1.58 -20.40
N ASP A 140 -17.14 -2.83 -19.92
CA ASP A 140 -17.14 -3.11 -18.48
C ASP A 140 -15.74 -2.91 -17.87
N LYS A 141 -15.69 -2.62 -16.56
CA LYS A 141 -14.44 -2.47 -15.81
C LYS A 141 -14.41 -3.41 -14.61
N LEU A 142 -13.28 -4.07 -14.41
CA LEU A 142 -12.95 -4.82 -13.21
C LEU A 142 -12.00 -4.01 -12.34
N VAL A 143 -12.45 -3.64 -11.14
CA VAL A 143 -11.59 -3.11 -10.09
C VAL A 143 -11.24 -4.25 -9.13
N VAL A 144 -9.96 -4.53 -8.96
CA VAL A 144 -9.46 -5.45 -7.94
C VAL A 144 -8.77 -4.66 -6.85
N TYR A 145 -9.27 -4.77 -5.63
CA TYR A 145 -8.61 -4.25 -4.43
C TYR A 145 -8.06 -5.41 -3.61
N VAL A 146 -6.75 -5.39 -3.32
CA VAL A 146 -6.10 -6.38 -2.46
C VAL A 146 -5.54 -5.71 -1.21
N THR A 147 -5.91 -6.23 -0.05
CA THR A 147 -5.38 -5.82 1.26
C THR A 147 -5.08 -7.06 2.11
N ALA A 148 -3.84 -7.53 2.00
CA ALA A 148 -3.44 -8.84 2.51
C ALA A 148 -1.94 -8.85 2.84
N HIS A 149 -1.44 -10.02 3.28
CA HIS A 149 -0.01 -10.28 3.29
C HIS A 149 0.50 -10.67 1.90
N GLY A 150 1.81 -10.58 1.71
CA GLY A 150 2.44 -10.96 0.45
C GLY A 150 3.76 -11.68 0.67
N HIS A 151 4.09 -12.59 -0.24
CA HIS A 151 5.38 -13.27 -0.25
C HIS A 151 6.19 -12.90 -1.49
N ARG A 152 7.48 -12.71 -1.29
CA ARG A 152 8.45 -12.60 -2.39
C ARG A 152 8.43 -13.86 -3.22
N SER A 153 8.85 -13.74 -4.49
CA SER A 153 9.07 -14.92 -5.32
C SER A 153 10.12 -15.83 -4.67
N ARG A 154 9.82 -17.14 -4.61
CA ARG A 154 10.79 -18.17 -4.20
C ARG A 154 11.75 -18.52 -5.34
N ASP A 155 11.39 -18.19 -6.58
CA ASP A 155 12.18 -18.43 -7.77
C ASP A 155 12.96 -17.17 -8.14
N ARG A 156 14.28 -17.22 -7.99
CA ARG A 156 15.17 -16.09 -8.32
C ARG A 156 15.21 -15.78 -9.81
N GLY A 157 14.89 -16.74 -10.68
CA GLY A 157 14.77 -16.51 -12.12
C GLY A 157 13.46 -15.82 -12.51
N ARG A 158 12.49 -15.74 -11.58
CA ARG A 158 11.19 -15.08 -11.78
C ARG A 158 10.88 -14.15 -10.60
N PRO A 159 11.66 -13.08 -10.38
CA PRO A 159 11.55 -12.24 -9.18
C PRO A 159 10.18 -11.56 -9.03
N TYR A 160 9.51 -11.25 -10.14
CA TYR A 160 8.17 -10.65 -10.17
C TYR A 160 7.03 -11.66 -9.95
N ASN A 161 7.30 -12.96 -9.92
CA ASN A 161 6.27 -13.96 -9.61
C ASN A 161 6.01 -14.08 -8.10
N THR A 162 5.73 -12.93 -7.47
CA THR A 162 5.35 -12.80 -6.06
C THR A 162 3.93 -13.34 -5.85
N SER A 163 3.46 -13.39 -4.59
CA SER A 163 2.14 -13.95 -4.29
C SER A 163 1.37 -13.17 -3.24
N ILE A 164 0.05 -13.15 -3.37
CA ILE A 164 -0.91 -12.78 -2.33
C ILE A 164 -0.94 -13.96 -1.34
N ALA A 165 -0.69 -13.71 -0.06
CA ALA A 165 -0.92 -14.70 0.98
C ALA A 165 -2.42 -14.76 1.27
N MET A 166 -2.95 -15.97 1.37
CA MET A 166 -4.37 -16.26 1.42
C MET A 166 -4.66 -17.22 2.56
N TRP A 167 -5.93 -17.34 2.96
CA TRP A 167 -6.37 -18.14 4.08
C TRP A 167 -5.90 -19.61 3.98
N ASP A 168 -5.72 -20.26 5.14
CA ASP A 168 -5.22 -21.63 5.28
C ASP A 168 -3.79 -21.80 4.73
N ASP A 169 -2.92 -20.83 5.03
CA ASP A 169 -1.51 -20.77 4.61
C ASP A 169 -1.32 -20.94 3.08
N SER A 170 -2.36 -20.62 2.31
CA SER A 170 -2.35 -20.73 0.87
C SER A 170 -1.86 -19.43 0.21
N SER A 171 -1.67 -19.45 -1.10
CA SER A 171 -1.20 -18.26 -1.81
C SER A 171 -1.63 -18.27 -3.27
N LEU A 172 -1.94 -17.09 -3.82
CA LEU A 172 -2.19 -16.88 -5.25
C LEU A 172 -0.99 -16.16 -5.86
N ARG A 173 -0.32 -16.81 -6.82
CA ARG A 173 0.87 -16.26 -7.49
C ARG A 173 0.50 -15.27 -8.59
N MET A 174 1.37 -14.31 -8.85
CA MET A 174 1.20 -13.31 -9.92
C MET A 174 0.90 -13.96 -11.28
N ALA A 175 1.66 -14.98 -11.68
CA ALA A 175 1.45 -15.63 -12.98
C ALA A 175 0.12 -16.40 -13.06
N GLU A 176 -0.34 -16.98 -11.96
CA GLU A 176 -1.67 -17.60 -11.90
C GLU A 176 -2.76 -16.55 -12.03
N PHE A 177 -2.59 -15.42 -11.33
CA PHE A 177 -3.54 -14.33 -11.39
C PHE A 177 -3.59 -13.68 -12.78
N ALA A 178 -2.44 -13.54 -13.45
CA ALA A 178 -2.37 -13.10 -14.85
C ALA A 178 -3.19 -14.00 -15.77
N GLY A 179 -3.12 -15.33 -15.57
CA GLY A 179 -3.94 -16.30 -16.32
C GLY A 179 -5.43 -16.06 -16.15
N LEU A 180 -5.90 -15.78 -14.92
CA LEU A 180 -7.31 -15.47 -14.67
C LEU A 180 -7.78 -14.19 -15.36
N LEU A 181 -6.90 -13.18 -15.43
CA LEU A 181 -7.19 -11.95 -16.17
C LEU A 181 -7.13 -12.17 -17.70
N ASP A 182 -6.26 -13.06 -18.19
CA ASP A 182 -6.13 -13.38 -19.62
C ASP A 182 -7.38 -14.09 -20.17
N ASP A 183 -8.16 -14.75 -19.31
CA ASP A 183 -9.40 -15.43 -19.67
C ASP A 183 -10.62 -14.48 -19.78
N LEU A 184 -10.48 -13.21 -19.39
CA LEU A 184 -11.53 -12.20 -19.53
C LEU A 184 -11.65 -11.70 -20.99
N ASP A 185 -12.79 -11.08 -21.32
CA ASP A 185 -12.93 -10.35 -22.59
C ASP A 185 -11.88 -9.23 -22.67
N LEU A 186 -11.17 -9.17 -23.81
CA LEU A 186 -10.05 -8.24 -24.03
C LEU A 186 -10.47 -6.75 -23.98
N ARG A 187 -11.77 -6.47 -24.07
CA ARG A 187 -12.33 -5.11 -23.98
C ARG A 187 -12.81 -4.73 -22.58
N VAL A 188 -12.62 -5.61 -21.60
CA VAL A 188 -12.83 -5.30 -20.19
C VAL A 188 -11.59 -4.63 -19.64
N ASP A 189 -11.73 -3.45 -19.06
CA ASP A 189 -10.61 -2.76 -18.43
C ASP A 189 -10.36 -3.31 -17.03
N VAL A 190 -9.10 -3.43 -16.62
CA VAL A 190 -8.73 -3.88 -15.27
C VAL A 190 -7.95 -2.79 -14.55
N VAL A 191 -8.43 -2.42 -13.36
CA VAL A 191 -7.74 -1.54 -12.42
C VAL A 191 -7.39 -2.33 -11.18
N LEU A 192 -6.11 -2.33 -10.80
CA LEU A 192 -5.62 -3.00 -9.61
C LEU A 192 -5.13 -1.99 -8.59
N VAL A 193 -5.58 -2.12 -7.34
CA VAL A 193 -4.99 -1.42 -6.20
C VAL A 193 -4.58 -2.49 -5.18
N MET A 194 -3.28 -2.65 -4.96
CA MET A 194 -2.77 -3.79 -4.19
C MET A 194 -1.84 -3.36 -3.06
N VAL A 195 -2.22 -3.70 -1.83
CA VAL A 195 -1.54 -3.33 -0.60
C VAL A 195 -1.12 -4.57 0.16
N GLN A 196 0.15 -4.93 -0.03
CA GLN A 196 0.82 -6.05 0.59
C GLN A 196 2.33 -5.96 0.36
N CYS A 197 3.12 -6.76 1.08
CA CYS A 197 4.55 -6.92 0.81
C CYS A 197 4.80 -7.41 -0.61
N TYR A 198 5.87 -6.95 -1.27
CA TYR A 198 6.32 -7.42 -2.60
C TYR A 198 5.29 -7.20 -3.73
N THR A 199 4.36 -6.27 -3.54
CA THR A 199 3.21 -6.10 -4.43
C THR A 199 3.58 -5.57 -5.82
N GLY A 200 4.73 -4.90 -5.97
CA GLY A 200 5.27 -4.51 -7.27
C GLY A 200 5.57 -5.69 -8.19
N GLY A 201 5.64 -6.93 -7.68
CA GLY A 201 5.71 -8.12 -8.54
C GLY A 201 4.49 -8.23 -9.47
N PHE A 202 3.33 -7.76 -9.03
CA PHE A 202 2.09 -7.73 -9.79
C PHE A 202 2.04 -6.62 -10.84
N SER A 203 3.06 -5.75 -10.95
CA SER A 203 3.18 -4.81 -12.08
C SER A 203 3.21 -5.53 -13.42
N HIS A 204 3.70 -6.78 -13.43
CA HIS A 204 3.74 -7.62 -14.61
C HIS A 204 2.36 -8.09 -15.10
N LEU A 205 1.27 -7.87 -14.37
CA LEU A 205 -0.08 -8.21 -14.84
C LEU A 205 -0.45 -7.49 -16.14
N ILE A 206 0.23 -6.39 -16.49
CA ILE A 206 0.07 -5.70 -17.77
C ILE A 206 0.55 -6.52 -18.97
N TYR A 207 1.33 -7.58 -18.76
CA TYR A 207 1.85 -8.46 -19.81
C TYR A 207 1.06 -9.76 -19.91
N ARG A 208 1.08 -10.39 -21.09
CA ARG A 208 0.40 -11.68 -21.32
C ARG A 208 1.00 -12.77 -20.42
N GLY A 209 0.16 -13.43 -19.63
CA GLY A 209 0.58 -14.43 -18.66
C GLY A 209 1.56 -13.90 -17.58
N GLY A 210 1.64 -12.58 -17.40
CA GLY A 210 2.60 -11.98 -16.48
C GLY A 210 4.05 -12.04 -16.95
N ASP A 211 4.27 -12.29 -18.25
CA ASP A 211 5.59 -12.45 -18.84
C ASP A 211 5.86 -11.32 -19.85
N PRO A 212 6.75 -10.40 -19.52
CA PRO A 212 7.05 -9.29 -20.41
C PRO A 212 7.68 -9.67 -21.76
N GLU A 213 8.32 -10.85 -21.87
CA GLU A 213 8.83 -11.35 -23.16
C GLU A 213 7.70 -11.67 -24.15
N ARG A 214 6.45 -11.79 -23.65
CA ARG A 214 5.25 -12.05 -24.44
C ARG A 214 4.52 -10.77 -24.85
N GLY A 215 5.07 -9.60 -24.52
CA GLY A 215 4.48 -8.29 -24.79
C GLY A 215 3.28 -7.97 -23.92
N LEU A 216 2.77 -6.75 -24.06
CA LEU A 216 1.60 -6.29 -23.31
C LEU A 216 0.36 -7.17 -23.59
N SER A 217 -0.46 -7.30 -22.55
CA SER A 217 -1.80 -7.83 -22.69
C SER A 217 -2.58 -6.95 -23.66
N PRO A 218 -3.35 -7.53 -24.61
CA PRO A 218 -4.25 -6.74 -25.44
C PRO A 218 -5.41 -6.19 -24.61
N GLN A 219 -5.69 -6.77 -23.44
CA GLN A 219 -6.59 -6.21 -22.43
C GLN A 219 -5.89 -5.06 -21.71
N ARG A 220 -6.58 -3.92 -21.57
CA ARG A 220 -6.06 -2.76 -20.86
C ARG A 220 -6.06 -3.02 -19.35
N ARG A 221 -4.86 -3.02 -18.75
CA ARG A 221 -4.66 -3.26 -17.33
C ARG A 221 -3.76 -2.18 -16.76
N VAL A 222 -4.18 -1.58 -15.65
CA VAL A 222 -3.36 -0.63 -14.88
C VAL A 222 -3.38 -0.98 -13.41
N GLY A 223 -2.29 -0.68 -12.73
CA GLY A 223 -2.10 -1.10 -11.35
C GLY A 223 -1.35 -0.09 -10.51
N PHE A 224 -1.74 -0.02 -9.24
CA PHE A 224 -1.17 0.81 -8.20
C PHE A 224 -0.78 -0.08 -7.02
N TYR A 225 0.48 0.00 -6.64
CA TYR A 225 1.12 -0.97 -5.75
C TYR A 225 1.78 -0.23 -4.59
N ALA A 226 1.55 -0.71 -3.36
CA ALA A 226 2.14 -0.12 -2.16
C ALA A 226 3.68 -0.08 -2.17
N THR A 227 4.34 -1.08 -2.76
CA THR A 227 5.82 -1.15 -2.76
C THR A 227 6.35 -1.94 -3.97
N VAL A 228 7.67 -1.92 -4.19
CA VAL A 228 8.37 -2.70 -5.23
C VAL A 228 8.37 -4.22 -4.96
N HIS A 229 8.73 -5.02 -5.96
CA HIS A 229 8.64 -6.49 -5.92
C HIS A 229 9.60 -7.17 -4.91
N ASP A 230 10.63 -6.48 -4.44
CA ASP A 230 11.70 -7.03 -3.59
C ASP A 230 11.70 -6.46 -2.16
N ARG A 231 10.67 -5.69 -1.79
CA ARG A 231 10.56 -5.07 -0.47
C ARG A 231 9.28 -5.42 0.28
N PRO A 232 9.34 -5.48 1.63
CA PRO A 232 8.13 -5.48 2.45
C PRO A 232 7.39 -4.15 2.34
N ALA A 233 6.10 -4.18 2.71
CA ALA A 233 5.26 -3.00 2.87
C ALA A 233 4.95 -2.76 4.35
N ALA A 234 4.60 -1.53 4.72
CA ALA A 234 3.99 -1.21 6.01
C ALA A 234 2.50 -1.60 6.03
N GLY A 235 1.89 -1.65 7.22
CA GLY A 235 0.42 -1.67 7.34
C GLY A 235 -0.21 -2.80 8.12
N CYS A 236 0.46 -3.94 8.23
CA CYS A 236 -0.10 -5.10 8.94
C CYS A 236 0.13 -4.94 10.45
N THR A 237 -0.84 -4.35 11.16
CA THR A 237 -0.80 -4.14 12.60
C THR A 237 -2.09 -4.63 13.25
N PRO A 238 -2.02 -5.36 14.38
CA PRO A 238 -3.19 -5.81 15.11
C PRO A 238 -3.86 -4.69 15.93
N SER A 239 -3.25 -3.51 16.05
CA SER A 239 -3.78 -2.35 16.80
C SER A 239 -5.27 -2.12 16.51
N VAL A 240 -6.07 -1.81 17.54
CA VAL A 240 -7.47 -1.36 17.38
C VAL A 240 -7.59 0.10 16.99
N ASP A 241 -6.59 0.91 17.34
CA ASP A 241 -6.56 2.34 17.05
C ASP A 241 -6.30 2.57 15.57
N GLU A 242 -7.31 3.09 14.86
CA GLU A 242 -7.24 3.41 13.45
C GLU A 242 -6.26 4.56 13.16
N GLY A 243 -5.84 5.36 14.15
CA GLY A 243 -4.75 6.34 13.97
C GLY A 243 -3.44 5.69 13.54
N ASN A 244 -3.25 4.41 13.86
CA ASN A 244 -2.02 3.68 13.59
C ASN A 244 -1.96 3.00 12.21
N TYR A 245 -3.04 2.99 11.41
CA TYR A 245 -2.96 2.38 10.07
C TYR A 245 -2.60 3.42 9.01
N VAL A 246 -1.30 3.50 8.77
CA VAL A 246 -0.64 4.42 7.84
C VAL A 246 -0.31 3.79 6.49
N GLU A 247 -0.93 2.66 6.13
CA GLU A 247 -0.59 1.97 4.88
C GLU A 247 -1.13 2.66 3.62
N TYR A 248 -0.59 2.25 2.46
CA TYR A 248 -0.87 2.84 1.15
C TYR A 248 -2.36 3.07 0.86
N SER A 249 -3.23 2.09 1.13
CA SER A 249 -4.67 2.19 0.85
C SER A 249 -5.36 3.30 1.64
N THR A 250 -4.90 3.62 2.86
CA THR A 250 -5.46 4.69 3.69
C THR A 250 -5.44 6.02 2.93
N TYR A 251 -4.32 6.37 2.32
CA TYR A 251 -4.17 7.64 1.62
C TYR A 251 -4.73 7.60 0.21
N PHE A 252 -4.56 6.48 -0.51
CA PHE A 252 -5.08 6.34 -1.86
C PHE A 252 -6.61 6.49 -1.88
N TRP A 253 -7.30 5.79 -0.98
CA TRP A 253 -8.76 5.89 -0.90
C TRP A 253 -9.23 7.20 -0.27
N ALA A 254 -8.41 7.85 0.56
CA ALA A 254 -8.71 9.19 1.04
C ALA A 254 -8.71 10.21 -0.10
N ALA A 255 -7.70 10.17 -0.97
CA ALA A 255 -7.64 10.98 -2.18
C ALA A 255 -8.84 10.75 -3.10
N VAL A 256 -9.19 9.49 -3.35
CA VAL A 256 -10.35 9.15 -4.20
C VAL A 256 -11.69 9.64 -3.63
N SER A 257 -11.86 9.62 -2.31
CA SER A 257 -13.13 9.99 -1.67
C SER A 257 -13.19 11.45 -1.19
N GLY A 258 -12.06 12.16 -1.20
CA GLY A 258 -11.93 13.49 -0.60
C GLY A 258 -12.05 13.51 0.92
N ARG A 259 -12.01 12.34 1.57
CA ARG A 259 -12.15 12.18 3.01
C ARG A 259 -11.20 11.13 3.55
N ASP A 260 -10.61 11.38 4.70
CA ASP A 260 -9.79 10.39 5.37
C ASP A 260 -10.65 9.24 5.95
N ARG A 261 -9.96 8.31 6.61
CA ARG A 261 -10.59 7.13 7.20
C ARG A 261 -11.59 7.41 8.31
N PHE A 262 -11.45 8.55 8.99
CA PHE A 262 -12.33 9.02 10.04
C PHE A 262 -13.53 9.79 9.48
N GLY A 263 -13.52 10.06 8.17
CA GLY A 263 -14.56 10.81 7.46
C GLY A 263 -14.30 12.30 7.39
N GLU A 264 -13.15 12.77 7.88
CA GLU A 264 -12.76 14.18 7.82
C GLU A 264 -12.33 14.56 6.41
N PRO A 265 -12.69 15.75 5.91
CA PRO A 265 -12.28 16.19 4.58
C PRO A 265 -10.76 16.37 4.51
N ILE A 266 -10.16 16.00 3.37
CA ILE A 266 -8.76 16.28 3.07
C ILE A 266 -8.64 17.45 2.09
N GLU A 267 -7.45 18.02 1.96
CA GLU A 267 -7.13 18.90 0.83
C GLU A 267 -7.19 18.08 -0.47
N GLU A 268 -8.02 18.49 -1.42
CA GLU A 268 -8.23 17.76 -2.68
C GLU A 268 -6.93 17.73 -3.50
N PRO A 269 -6.42 16.54 -3.86
CA PRO A 269 -5.17 16.40 -4.61
C PRO A 269 -5.36 16.58 -6.13
N ASP A 270 -6.02 17.65 -6.57
CA ASP A 270 -6.12 18.05 -7.99
C ASP A 270 -4.84 18.82 -8.39
N TYR A 271 -3.79 18.05 -8.68
CA TYR A 271 -2.45 18.55 -8.94
C TYR A 271 -2.27 19.06 -10.36
N ASP A 272 -3.05 18.56 -11.33
CA ASP A 272 -3.04 19.07 -12.70
C ASP A 272 -4.09 20.17 -12.97
N ARG A 273 -5.00 20.41 -12.00
CA ARG A 273 -6.01 21.47 -11.98
C ARG A 273 -7.09 21.30 -13.05
N ASP A 274 -7.45 20.05 -13.35
CA ASP A 274 -8.52 19.73 -14.30
C ASP A 274 -9.93 19.71 -13.65
N GLY A 275 -9.99 19.91 -12.33
CA GLY A 275 -11.22 19.92 -11.53
C GLY A 275 -11.71 18.53 -11.10
N ARG A 276 -10.88 17.49 -11.24
CA ARG A 276 -11.16 16.11 -10.83
C ARG A 276 -9.93 15.53 -10.14
N VAL A 277 -10.14 14.41 -9.43
CA VAL A 277 -9.04 13.64 -8.85
C VAL A 277 -8.92 12.32 -9.60
N SER A 278 -7.83 12.18 -10.33
CA SER A 278 -7.45 10.95 -11.04
C SER A 278 -6.85 9.90 -10.11
N MET A 279 -6.76 8.64 -10.57
CA MET A 279 -6.04 7.60 -9.82
C MET A 279 -4.53 7.87 -9.74
N GLU A 280 -3.94 8.53 -10.75
CA GLU A 280 -2.56 9.03 -10.71
C GLU A 280 -2.36 10.04 -9.57
N GLU A 281 -3.30 10.97 -9.39
CA GLU A 281 -3.26 11.94 -8.30
C GLU A 281 -3.48 11.30 -6.93
N ALA A 282 -4.36 10.29 -6.84
CA ALA A 282 -4.50 9.51 -5.62
C ALA A 282 -3.22 8.75 -5.24
N HIS A 283 -2.50 8.24 -6.24
CA HIS A 283 -1.17 7.67 -6.05
C HIS A 283 -0.15 8.72 -5.60
N ALA A 284 -0.15 9.90 -6.25
CA ALA A 284 0.74 11.01 -5.90
C ALA A 284 0.49 11.53 -4.47
N TYR A 285 -0.77 11.69 -4.08
CA TYR A 285 -1.16 12.05 -2.72
C TYR A 285 -0.61 11.07 -1.70
N THR A 286 -0.64 9.77 -2.01
CA THR A 286 -0.08 8.73 -1.16
C THR A 286 1.44 8.85 -1.01
N ILE A 287 2.16 9.11 -2.11
CA ILE A 287 3.62 9.31 -2.10
C ILE A 287 4.02 10.47 -1.17
N LEU A 288 3.25 11.57 -1.19
CA LEU A 288 3.52 12.77 -0.39
C LEU A 288 3.15 12.62 1.08
N THR A 289 2.00 12.00 1.34
CA THR A 289 1.35 12.01 2.65
C THR A 289 1.81 10.85 3.52
N ALA A 290 1.98 9.66 2.94
CA ALA A 290 2.31 8.47 3.71
C ALA A 290 3.69 8.59 4.37
N ASN A 291 3.76 8.46 5.70
CA ASN A 291 5.02 8.38 6.42
C ASN A 291 5.35 6.91 6.76
N THR A 292 5.72 6.14 5.72
CA THR A 292 5.97 4.70 5.83
C THR A 292 7.24 4.30 5.08
N ILE A 293 7.64 3.04 5.27
CA ILE A 293 8.74 2.42 4.52
C ILE A 293 8.36 2.00 3.10
N ASP A 294 7.13 2.29 2.67
CA ASP A 294 6.60 1.92 1.37
C ASP A 294 7.27 2.73 0.26
N LEU A 295 7.56 2.07 -0.87
CA LEU A 295 8.02 2.74 -2.09
C LEU A 295 6.98 2.53 -3.18
N PRO A 296 5.88 3.31 -3.20
CA PRO A 296 4.77 3.05 -4.10
C PRO A 296 5.17 3.09 -5.57
N VAL A 297 4.59 2.18 -6.35
CA VAL A 297 4.82 2.10 -7.79
C VAL A 297 3.50 1.96 -8.54
N LYS A 298 3.53 2.33 -9.82
CA LYS A 298 2.43 2.17 -10.76
C LYS A 298 2.93 1.56 -12.07
N THR A 299 2.02 1.00 -12.84
CA THR A 299 2.32 0.22 -14.06
C THR A 299 3.13 0.96 -15.11
N SER A 300 2.87 2.25 -15.35
CA SER A 300 3.63 3.05 -16.31
C SER A 300 5.11 3.17 -15.94
N GLY A 301 5.43 3.44 -14.67
CA GLY A 301 6.81 3.51 -14.19
C GLY A 301 7.54 2.16 -14.27
N GLU A 302 6.84 1.07 -13.97
CA GLU A 302 7.41 -0.29 -14.09
C GLU A 302 7.66 -0.68 -15.55
N TYR A 303 6.77 -0.26 -16.46
CA TYR A 303 6.97 -0.41 -17.90
C TYR A 303 8.21 0.37 -18.38
N LEU A 304 8.40 1.60 -17.93
CA LEU A 304 9.57 2.43 -18.27
C LEU A 304 10.89 1.79 -17.83
N GLY A 305 10.94 1.23 -16.62
CA GLY A 305 12.13 0.56 -16.10
C GLY A 305 12.57 -0.66 -16.92
N ARG A 306 11.69 -1.17 -17.79
CA ARG A 306 11.99 -2.28 -18.69
C ARG A 306 12.27 -1.83 -20.12
N GLU A 307 11.47 -0.91 -20.64
CA GLU A 307 11.45 -0.56 -22.05
C GLU A 307 12.31 0.66 -22.40
N SER A 308 12.83 1.36 -21.39
CA SER A 308 13.71 2.51 -21.51
C SER A 308 15.05 2.26 -20.80
N ALA A 309 15.98 3.20 -20.91
CA ALA A 309 17.27 3.18 -20.24
C ALA A 309 17.75 4.60 -19.97
N PHE A 310 18.64 4.75 -18.98
CA PHE A 310 19.40 5.98 -18.78
C PHE A 310 20.52 6.07 -19.82
N GLY A 311 20.93 7.30 -20.14
CA GLY A 311 22.14 7.55 -20.91
C GLY A 311 23.39 7.17 -20.13
N ASP A 312 24.43 6.80 -20.87
CA ASP A 312 25.77 6.48 -20.39
C ASP A 312 26.82 7.17 -21.29
N ASP A 313 28.09 6.83 -21.12
CA ASP A 313 29.18 7.40 -21.92
C ASP A 313 29.17 6.94 -23.38
N ASP A 314 28.41 5.89 -23.72
CA ASP A 314 28.31 5.34 -25.07
C ASP A 314 27.05 5.84 -25.81
N ASN A 315 26.09 6.48 -25.11
CA ASN A 315 24.83 6.96 -25.68
C ASN A 315 24.44 8.37 -25.21
N ASP A 316 25.18 9.37 -25.71
CA ASP A 316 24.99 10.80 -25.41
C ASP A 316 23.62 11.39 -25.79
N ASN A 317 22.78 10.65 -26.53
CA ASN A 317 21.45 11.11 -26.91
C ASN A 317 20.42 10.95 -25.77
N LEU A 318 20.67 10.04 -24.83
CA LEU A 318 19.78 9.78 -23.71
C LEU A 318 20.15 10.65 -22.51
N LEU A 319 19.14 11.11 -21.79
CA LEU A 319 19.30 11.77 -20.50
C LEU A 319 19.87 10.80 -19.47
N ARG A 320 20.81 11.29 -18.65
CA ARG A 320 21.46 10.51 -17.60
C ARG A 320 20.64 10.48 -16.32
N GLU A 321 21.06 9.67 -15.35
CA GLU A 321 20.43 9.61 -14.02
C GLU A 321 20.71 10.87 -13.18
N ASP A 322 21.83 11.54 -13.46
CA ASP A 322 22.37 12.69 -12.73
C ASP A 322 22.09 14.03 -13.45
N GLU A 323 21.08 14.07 -14.32
CA GLU A 323 20.67 15.31 -14.97
C GLU A 323 20.29 16.41 -13.96
N PRO A 324 20.59 17.68 -14.28
CA PRO A 324 20.18 18.80 -13.45
C PRO A 324 18.66 18.82 -13.21
N TYR A 325 18.25 19.22 -12.01
CA TYR A 325 16.83 19.22 -11.63
C TYR A 325 15.94 20.02 -12.59
N SER A 326 16.44 21.14 -13.13
CA SER A 326 15.72 21.92 -14.14
C SER A 326 15.43 21.14 -15.42
N VAL A 327 16.37 20.34 -15.90
CA VAL A 327 16.21 19.47 -17.09
C VAL A 327 15.13 18.42 -16.83
N VAL A 328 15.14 17.80 -15.65
CA VAL A 328 14.08 16.85 -15.26
C VAL A 328 12.72 17.56 -15.23
N LEU A 329 12.64 18.76 -14.66
CA LEU A 329 11.39 19.52 -14.60
C LEU A 329 10.85 19.88 -15.99
N GLU A 330 11.68 20.16 -16.99
CA GLU A 330 11.22 20.47 -18.35
C GLU A 330 10.33 19.38 -18.93
N HIS A 331 10.65 18.12 -18.65
CA HIS A 331 9.95 16.94 -19.17
C HIS A 331 8.85 16.39 -18.24
N ALA A 332 8.79 16.84 -16.99
CA ALA A 332 7.83 16.38 -16.01
C ALA A 332 6.40 16.84 -16.32
N SER A 333 5.43 15.93 -16.15
CA SER A 333 3.99 16.25 -16.19
C SER A 333 3.56 17.13 -15.00
N PRO A 334 2.36 17.74 -15.02
CA PRO A 334 1.89 18.58 -13.92
C PRO A 334 1.92 17.87 -12.55
N VAL A 335 1.45 16.63 -12.48
CA VAL A 335 1.46 15.82 -11.25
C VAL A 335 2.89 15.54 -10.79
N GLU A 336 3.79 15.15 -11.69
CA GLU A 336 5.20 14.88 -11.37
C GLU A 336 5.93 16.15 -10.89
N ARG A 337 5.66 17.31 -11.49
CA ARG A 337 6.21 18.59 -11.04
C ARG A 337 5.82 18.90 -9.60
N VAL A 338 4.56 18.66 -9.23
CA VAL A 338 4.09 18.83 -7.86
C VAL A 338 4.78 17.84 -6.92
N LEU A 339 4.89 16.58 -7.31
CA LEU A 339 5.60 15.55 -6.52
C LEU A 339 7.05 15.94 -6.27
N LEU A 340 7.80 16.27 -7.32
CA LEU A 340 9.21 16.66 -7.24
C LEU A 340 9.38 17.91 -6.34
N ALA A 341 8.53 18.91 -6.50
CA ALA A 341 8.58 20.14 -5.71
C ALA A 341 8.27 19.88 -4.22
N LYS A 342 7.13 19.23 -3.91
CA LYS A 342 6.70 18.99 -2.53
C LYS A 342 7.62 18.01 -1.79
N LEU A 343 8.16 16.99 -2.47
CA LEU A 343 9.16 16.10 -1.87
C LEU A 343 10.48 16.82 -1.63
N SER A 344 10.94 17.67 -2.56
CA SER A 344 12.15 18.49 -2.35
C SER A 344 11.98 19.42 -1.14
N GLU A 345 10.83 20.08 -1.02
CA GLU A 345 10.49 20.93 0.15
C GLU A 345 10.50 20.13 1.45
N LYS A 346 9.81 18.98 1.47
CA LYS A 346 9.71 18.10 2.64
C LYS A 346 11.08 17.56 3.09
N LEU A 347 12.00 17.36 2.15
CA LEU A 347 13.34 16.84 2.38
C LEU A 347 14.39 17.94 2.54
N GLU A 348 13.98 19.21 2.52
CA GLU A 348 14.87 20.39 2.60
C GLU A 348 15.99 20.36 1.54
N LEU A 349 15.64 19.97 0.32
CA LEU A 349 16.55 19.88 -0.82
C LEU A 349 16.36 21.03 -1.80
N ASP A 350 17.46 21.67 -2.19
CA ASP A 350 17.49 22.84 -3.07
C ASP A 350 18.60 22.78 -4.13
N GLY A 351 18.63 23.76 -5.04
CA GLY A 351 19.64 23.83 -6.12
C GLY A 351 19.42 22.84 -7.27
N GLU A 352 20.32 22.83 -8.25
CA GLU A 352 20.25 21.94 -9.42
C GLU A 352 20.69 20.50 -9.09
N ASP A 353 21.55 20.33 -8.08
CA ASP A 353 22.15 19.04 -7.70
C ASP A 353 21.30 18.25 -6.68
N ARG A 354 20.08 18.70 -6.39
CA ARG A 354 19.23 18.11 -5.34
C ARG A 354 18.94 16.62 -5.51
N LEU A 355 18.92 16.13 -6.76
CA LEU A 355 18.76 14.72 -7.05
C LEU A 355 20.02 13.92 -6.65
N GLU A 356 21.21 14.49 -6.83
CA GLU A 356 22.45 13.89 -6.34
C GLU A 356 22.46 13.85 -4.80
N ASP A 357 22.03 14.94 -4.15
CA ASP A 357 21.88 14.99 -2.69
C ASP A 357 20.90 13.94 -2.16
N ALA A 358 19.77 13.77 -2.85
CA ALA A 358 18.83 12.71 -2.54
C ALA A 358 19.46 11.31 -2.70
N ARG A 359 20.23 11.05 -3.77
CA ARG A 359 20.98 9.78 -3.94
C ARG A 359 21.96 9.55 -2.80
N ARG A 360 22.70 10.59 -2.38
CA ARG A 360 23.64 10.49 -1.25
C ARG A 360 22.91 10.13 0.05
N SER A 361 21.76 10.75 0.31
CA SER A 361 20.94 10.51 1.51
C SER A 361 20.19 9.18 1.49
N ALA A 362 19.84 8.68 0.30
CA ALA A 362 19.20 7.38 0.11
C ALA A 362 20.15 6.19 0.28
N ARG A 363 21.48 6.40 0.31
CA ARG A 363 22.44 5.29 0.46
C ARG A 363 22.40 4.70 1.87
N PRO A 364 22.43 3.36 2.03
CA PRO A 364 22.52 2.74 3.35
C PRO A 364 23.82 3.15 4.04
N SER A 365 23.71 3.77 5.22
CA SER A 365 24.88 4.08 6.05
C SER A 365 25.58 2.78 6.44
N ARG A 366 26.79 2.55 5.91
CA ARG A 366 27.66 1.40 6.26
C ARG A 366 28.08 1.40 7.74
N ARG A 367 27.88 2.51 8.47
CA ARG A 367 28.11 2.56 9.90
C ARG A 367 26.91 1.95 10.63
N ARG A 368 26.94 0.62 10.81
CA ARG A 368 26.40 -0.01 12.02
C ARG A 368 27.06 0.69 13.21
N ARG A 369 26.46 1.79 13.70
CA ARG A 369 26.89 2.43 14.93
C ARG A 369 26.69 1.39 16.03
N ARG A 370 27.77 0.72 16.43
CA ARG A 370 27.99 0.19 17.79
C ARG A 370 28.01 1.38 18.77
N GLY A 371 26.99 2.23 18.73
CA GLY A 371 26.83 3.39 19.58
C GLY A 371 25.85 3.01 20.67
N ARG A 372 26.33 3.01 21.92
CA ARG A 372 25.60 3.17 23.20
C ARG A 372 24.09 2.88 23.08
N GLY A 373 23.64 1.76 23.64
CA GLY A 373 22.24 1.32 23.58
C GLY A 373 21.24 2.43 23.95
N PRO A 374 19.96 2.31 23.54
CA PRO A 374 18.96 3.35 23.73
C PRO A 374 19.00 3.88 25.17
N ARG A 375 19.03 5.22 25.35
CA ARG A 375 19.01 5.84 26.69
C ARG A 375 17.89 5.28 27.60
N PRO A 376 16.66 5.03 27.10
CA PRO A 376 15.61 4.40 27.90
C PRO A 376 16.00 3.05 28.48
N ALA A 377 16.80 2.25 27.76
CA ALA A 377 17.21 0.93 28.21
C ALA A 377 18.08 1.00 29.48
N VAL A 378 18.89 2.06 29.65
CA VAL A 378 19.73 2.23 30.85
C VAL A 378 18.87 2.56 32.06
N THR A 379 17.95 3.54 31.93
CA THR A 379 17.07 3.95 33.02
C THR A 379 16.10 2.82 33.40
N LYS A 380 15.54 2.14 32.39
CA LYS A 380 14.70 0.95 32.55
C LYS A 380 15.42 -0.16 33.32
N ASN A 381 16.63 -0.51 32.90
CA ASN A 381 17.39 -1.60 33.53
C ASN A 381 17.74 -1.28 34.98
N ARG A 382 17.93 0.01 35.32
CA ARG A 382 18.17 0.43 36.70
C ARG A 382 16.92 0.29 37.58
N ILE A 383 15.76 0.75 37.09
CA ILE A 383 14.47 0.54 37.78
C ILE A 383 14.22 -0.96 37.99
N ALA A 384 14.42 -1.77 36.95
CA ALA A 384 14.25 -3.22 37.02
C ALA A 384 15.21 -3.88 38.04
N ALA A 385 16.46 -3.40 38.13
CA ALA A 385 17.44 -3.91 39.10
C ALA A 385 17.03 -3.59 40.55
N ASP A 386 16.60 -2.35 40.83
CA ASP A 386 16.18 -1.93 42.16
C ASP A 386 14.91 -2.70 42.62
N LEU A 387 14.01 -3.01 41.68
CA LEU A 387 12.85 -3.86 41.91
C LEU A 387 13.22 -5.35 42.14
N LEU A 388 14.23 -5.88 41.43
CA LEU A 388 14.75 -7.23 41.66
C LEU A 388 15.44 -7.39 43.02
N GLU A 389 16.04 -6.33 43.55
CA GLU A 389 16.60 -6.34 44.90
C GLU A 389 15.48 -6.44 45.96
N ARG A 390 14.35 -5.76 45.72
CA ARG A 390 13.17 -5.84 46.59
C ARG A 390 12.43 -7.17 46.46
N TRP A 391 12.30 -7.69 45.25
CA TRP A 391 11.62 -8.95 44.94
C TRP A 391 12.45 -9.78 43.96
N PRO A 392 13.39 -10.62 44.46
CA PRO A 392 14.21 -11.48 43.63
C PRO A 392 13.40 -12.42 42.74
N GLU A 393 12.17 -12.77 43.13
CA GLU A 393 11.23 -13.59 42.38
C GLU A 393 10.85 -13.00 41.01
N LEU A 394 10.97 -11.68 40.82
CA LEU A 394 10.73 -11.00 39.53
C LEU A 394 11.68 -11.46 38.41
N ALA A 395 12.78 -12.15 38.75
CA ALA A 395 13.64 -12.80 37.77
C ALA A 395 12.90 -13.87 36.94
N ASN A 396 11.77 -14.37 37.47
CA ASN A 396 10.83 -15.22 36.76
C ASN A 396 9.40 -14.69 36.94
N THR A 397 8.83 -14.12 35.89
CA THR A 397 7.46 -13.57 35.91
C THR A 397 6.38 -14.62 36.19
N MET A 398 6.69 -15.91 36.08
CA MET A 398 5.79 -17.02 36.41
C MET A 398 5.93 -17.52 37.86
N ASN A 399 6.80 -16.91 38.68
CA ASN A 399 6.89 -17.21 40.10
C ASN A 399 5.59 -16.80 40.82
N PRO A 400 5.11 -17.56 41.84
CA PRO A 400 3.93 -17.18 42.62
C PRO A 400 3.94 -15.74 43.13
N VAL A 401 5.07 -15.22 43.61
CA VAL A 401 5.18 -13.83 44.08
C VAL A 401 5.00 -12.84 42.93
N SER A 402 5.59 -13.11 41.76
CA SER A 402 5.39 -12.30 40.56
C SER A 402 3.92 -12.29 40.11
N ILE A 403 3.23 -13.43 40.23
CA ILE A 403 1.79 -13.56 39.94
C ILE A 403 0.97 -12.78 40.96
N GLU A 404 1.29 -12.85 42.25
CA GLU A 404 0.62 -12.05 43.28
C GLU A 404 0.79 -10.54 43.00
N LEU A 405 1.99 -10.09 42.64
CA LEU A 405 2.29 -8.69 42.33
C LEU A 405 1.50 -8.13 41.13
N VAL A 406 0.95 -8.98 40.24
CA VAL A 406 0.05 -8.55 39.17
C VAL A 406 -1.41 -8.90 39.40
N THR A 407 -1.74 -9.61 40.48
CA THR A 407 -3.12 -9.99 40.82
C THR A 407 -3.56 -9.41 42.16
N THR A 408 -3.20 -10.03 43.28
CA THR A 408 -3.68 -9.67 44.64
C THR A 408 -2.89 -8.52 45.28
N ARG A 409 -1.64 -8.30 44.89
CA ARG A 409 -0.72 -7.28 45.40
C ARG A 409 -0.40 -6.19 44.38
N GLN A 410 -1.28 -5.99 43.40
CA GLN A 410 -1.09 -5.06 42.29
C GLN A 410 -0.70 -3.64 42.70
N GLN A 411 -1.33 -3.08 43.75
CA GLN A 411 -1.07 -1.69 44.16
C GLN A 411 0.34 -1.55 44.73
N GLU A 412 0.82 -2.54 45.49
CA GLU A 412 2.18 -2.55 46.04
C GLU A 412 3.23 -2.49 44.92
N PHE A 413 3.01 -3.25 43.85
CA PHE A 413 3.90 -3.27 42.68
C PHE A 413 3.82 -1.97 41.88
N ILE A 414 2.60 -1.50 41.58
CA ILE A 414 2.38 -0.24 40.84
C ILE A 414 3.05 0.93 41.57
N ASP A 415 2.83 1.06 42.89
CA ASP A 415 3.41 2.12 43.70
C ASP A 415 4.94 2.04 43.73
N ALA A 416 5.51 0.82 43.79
CA ALA A 416 6.96 0.65 43.76
C ALA A 416 7.60 1.10 42.44
N VAL A 417 6.91 0.87 41.32
CA VAL A 417 7.38 1.30 40.00
C VAL A 417 7.18 2.81 39.81
N GLN A 418 5.96 3.31 40.04
CA GLN A 418 5.61 4.70 39.75
C GLN A 418 6.29 5.70 40.69
N ASN A 419 6.50 5.35 41.96
CA ASN A 419 7.21 6.19 42.91
C ASN A 419 8.74 6.03 42.83
N HIS A 420 9.26 5.22 41.91
CA HIS A 420 10.69 5.06 41.73
C HIS A 420 11.33 6.40 41.28
N PRO A 421 12.44 6.87 41.87
CA PRO A 421 13.03 8.18 41.58
C PRO A 421 13.41 8.42 40.10
N LEU A 422 13.56 7.34 39.34
CA LEU A 422 13.91 7.37 37.91
C LEU A 422 12.71 7.20 36.97
N TYR A 423 11.49 6.97 37.48
CA TYR A 423 10.35 6.60 36.65
C TYR A 423 9.90 7.74 35.72
N GLU A 424 9.75 8.97 36.22
CA GLU A 424 9.42 10.14 35.37
C GLU A 424 10.48 10.38 34.28
N ARG A 425 11.75 10.13 34.61
CA ARG A 425 12.83 10.23 33.64
C ARG A 425 12.71 9.14 32.57
N TYR A 426 12.43 7.90 32.98
CA TYR A 426 12.20 6.80 32.07
C TYR A 426 11.04 7.08 31.11
N GLN A 427 9.91 7.61 31.62
CA GLN A 427 8.77 7.97 30.80
C GLN A 427 9.14 9.01 29.73
N ARG A 428 9.79 10.12 30.12
CA ARG A 428 10.27 11.13 29.17
C ARG A 428 11.23 10.54 28.13
N GLU A 429 12.21 9.74 28.55
CA GLU A 429 13.16 9.11 27.63
C GLU A 429 12.45 8.16 26.66
N SER A 430 11.43 7.41 27.12
CA SER A 430 10.63 6.52 26.27
C SER A 430 9.74 7.29 25.29
N GLU A 431 9.15 8.41 25.72
CA GLU A 431 8.37 9.30 24.83
C GLU A 431 9.25 9.91 23.76
N GLU A 432 10.43 10.43 24.14
CA GLU A 432 11.43 10.94 23.21
C GLU A 432 11.87 9.87 22.20
N ASP A 433 12.07 8.62 22.63
CA ASP A 433 12.49 7.54 21.75
C ASP A 433 11.37 7.12 20.79
N ARG A 434 10.11 7.10 21.23
CA ARG A 434 8.94 6.88 20.37
C ARG A 434 8.71 8.02 19.37
N ALA A 435 9.04 9.25 19.74
CA ALA A 435 8.92 10.43 18.88
C ALA A 435 10.06 10.58 17.87
N ARG A 436 11.14 9.78 17.97
CA ARG A 436 12.26 9.86 17.04
C ARG A 436 11.82 9.43 15.63
N PRO A 437 12.13 10.24 14.60
CA PRO A 437 11.87 9.85 13.22
C PRO A 437 12.58 8.53 12.88
N ASP A 438 11.82 7.59 12.31
CA ASP A 438 12.38 6.35 11.80
C ASP A 438 13.28 6.66 10.60
N GLN A 439 14.59 6.42 10.75
CA GLN A 439 15.58 6.64 9.70
C GLN A 439 15.23 5.89 8.41
N GLN A 440 14.57 4.73 8.50
CA GLN A 440 14.14 3.98 7.33
C GLN A 440 13.00 4.70 6.60
N GLN A 441 12.02 5.26 7.31
CA GLN A 441 10.94 6.06 6.73
C GLN A 441 11.49 7.31 6.04
N THR A 442 12.39 8.05 6.70
CA THR A 442 13.06 9.22 6.11
C THR A 442 13.83 8.83 4.86
N ARG A 443 14.61 7.74 4.90
CA ARG A 443 15.37 7.26 3.74
C ARG A 443 14.48 6.96 2.53
N VAL A 444 13.34 6.32 2.77
CA VAL A 444 12.41 5.96 1.69
C VAL A 444 11.79 7.20 1.05
N GLN A 445 11.63 8.31 1.76
CA GLN A 445 11.18 9.57 1.16
C GLN A 445 12.15 10.11 0.10
N PHE A 446 13.47 10.01 0.34
CA PHE A 446 14.47 10.31 -0.70
C PHE A 446 14.34 9.36 -1.90
N GLU A 447 14.14 8.06 -1.65
CA GLU A 447 13.97 7.07 -2.72
C GLU A 447 12.68 7.32 -3.54
N ARG A 448 11.61 7.83 -2.92
CA ARG A 448 10.40 8.28 -3.62
C ARG A 448 10.68 9.47 -4.55
N LEU A 449 11.42 10.47 -4.08
CA LEU A 449 11.82 11.62 -4.92
C LEU A 449 12.61 11.17 -6.14
N LEU A 450 13.63 10.33 -5.92
CA LEU A 450 14.47 9.78 -6.98
C LEU A 450 13.64 9.02 -7.99
N ARG A 451 12.74 8.15 -7.54
CA ARG A 451 11.90 7.36 -8.43
C ARG A 451 10.97 8.20 -9.31
N VAL A 452 10.44 9.32 -8.79
CA VAL A 452 9.65 10.26 -9.60
C VAL A 452 10.54 10.89 -10.67
N ALA A 453 11.74 11.34 -10.33
CA ALA A 453 12.69 11.92 -11.28
C ALA A 453 13.12 10.89 -12.34
N ASP A 454 13.45 9.67 -11.91
CA ASP A 454 13.83 8.56 -12.77
C ASP A 454 12.73 8.24 -13.79
N ASN A 455 11.45 8.21 -13.37
CA ASN A 455 10.33 7.99 -14.29
C ASN A 455 10.23 9.10 -15.35
N VAL A 456 10.43 10.36 -14.97
CA VAL A 456 10.41 11.48 -15.93
C VAL A 456 11.52 11.33 -16.97
N ILE A 457 12.74 11.02 -16.50
CA ILE A 457 13.90 10.80 -17.37
C ILE A 457 13.67 9.62 -18.31
N LEU A 458 13.23 8.47 -17.77
CA LEU A 458 12.99 7.26 -18.56
C LEU A 458 11.86 7.45 -19.57
N ALA A 459 10.81 8.20 -19.24
CA ALA A 459 9.73 8.52 -20.16
C ALA A 459 10.22 9.35 -21.36
N GLU A 460 11.10 10.33 -21.11
CA GLU A 460 11.71 11.11 -22.18
C GLU A 460 12.69 10.28 -23.01
N ASN A 461 13.53 9.48 -22.36
CA ASN A 461 14.45 8.59 -23.05
C ASN A 461 13.74 7.57 -23.95
N LEU A 462 12.56 7.09 -23.54
CA LEU A 462 11.75 6.21 -24.38
C LEU A 462 11.36 6.87 -25.71
N ARG A 463 11.10 8.19 -25.70
CA ARG A 463 10.83 8.97 -26.93
C ARG A 463 12.11 9.11 -27.77
N ARG A 464 13.25 9.37 -27.13
CA ARG A 464 14.56 9.54 -27.79
C ARG A 464 15.10 8.25 -28.41
N LEU A 465 14.73 7.08 -27.88
CA LEU A 465 15.03 5.77 -28.47
C LEU A 465 14.33 5.54 -29.82
N ASN A 466 13.40 6.42 -30.24
CA ASN A 466 12.68 6.34 -31.50
C ASN A 466 11.93 5.00 -31.69
N GLN A 467 11.29 4.53 -30.61
CA GLN A 467 10.48 3.31 -30.57
C GLN A 467 8.98 3.66 -30.48
N PRO A 468 8.33 4.08 -31.58
CA PRO A 468 7.00 4.69 -31.55
C PRO A 468 5.90 3.75 -31.06
N GLU A 469 6.07 2.43 -31.20
CA GLU A 469 5.14 1.46 -30.63
C GLU A 469 5.16 1.49 -29.10
N LYS A 470 6.35 1.39 -28.49
CA LYS A 470 6.51 1.40 -27.04
C LYS A 470 6.12 2.73 -26.41
N VAL A 471 6.35 3.85 -27.11
CA VAL A 471 5.87 5.17 -26.67
C VAL A 471 4.34 5.16 -26.59
N ARG A 472 3.63 4.67 -27.63
CA ARG A 472 2.16 4.57 -27.60
C ARG A 472 1.65 3.63 -26.51
N GLU A 473 2.36 2.53 -26.25
CA GLU A 473 2.05 1.61 -25.16
C GLU A 473 2.16 2.29 -23.80
N HIS A 474 3.25 3.02 -23.55
CA HIS A 474 3.43 3.82 -22.35
C HIS A 474 2.33 4.89 -22.19
N GLU A 475 2.03 5.65 -23.25
CA GLU A 475 0.99 6.68 -23.23
C GLU A 475 -0.39 6.11 -22.92
N ARG A 476 -0.71 4.90 -23.38
CA ARG A 476 -1.96 4.20 -23.03
C ARG A 476 -2.04 3.83 -21.56
N LEU A 477 -0.92 3.40 -20.96
CA LEU A 477 -0.85 3.12 -19.51
C LEU A 477 -1.07 4.40 -18.72
N VAL A 478 -0.36 5.49 -19.06
CA VAL A 478 -0.51 6.79 -18.39
C VAL A 478 -1.94 7.33 -18.52
N ALA A 479 -2.54 7.24 -19.70
CA ALA A 479 -3.92 7.69 -19.90
C ALA A 479 -4.92 6.92 -19.02
N ALA A 480 -4.76 5.60 -18.89
CA ALA A 480 -5.61 4.77 -18.04
C ALA A 480 -5.37 5.01 -16.53
N GLU A 481 -4.15 5.30 -16.12
CA GLU A 481 -3.83 5.72 -14.75
C GLU A 481 -4.43 7.09 -14.39
N ARG A 482 -4.64 7.96 -15.38
CA ARG A 482 -5.27 9.29 -15.22
C ARG A 482 -6.79 9.26 -15.20
N GLU A 483 -7.42 8.11 -15.42
CA GLU A 483 -8.86 8.00 -15.30
C GLU A 483 -9.31 8.24 -13.84
N VAL A 484 -10.48 8.86 -13.68
CA VAL A 484 -11.13 8.99 -12.37
C VAL A 484 -11.60 7.62 -11.92
N PHE A 485 -11.50 7.33 -10.63
CA PHE A 485 -11.98 6.06 -10.08
C PHE A 485 -13.47 5.84 -10.44
N LEU A 486 -13.77 4.66 -10.99
CA LEU A 486 -15.10 4.29 -11.50
C LEU A 486 -15.66 5.28 -12.55
N SER A 487 -14.79 5.90 -13.37
CA SER A 487 -15.26 6.59 -14.58
C SER A 487 -15.82 5.58 -15.59
N PRO A 488 -16.89 5.95 -16.34
CA PRO A 488 -17.41 5.17 -17.45
C PRO A 488 -16.40 4.89 -18.55
#